data_AF-A0A928T3C5-F1
#
_entry.id   AF-A0A928T3C5-F1
#
_cell.length_a   1.000
_cell.length_b   1.000
_cell.length_c   1.000
_cell.angle_alpha   90.00
_cell.angle_beta   90.00
_cell.angle_gamma   90.00
#
_symmetry.space_group_name_H-M   'P 1'
#
loop_
_entity.id
_entity.type
_entity.pdbx_description
1 polymer ?
#
loop_
_entity_poly.entity_id
_entity_poly.type
_entity_poly.pdbx_seq_one_letter_code
_entity_poly.pdbx_strand_id
1 'polypeptide(L)'
;MTVLNRSRTRRFSPSVRPDYRAGLGGGAKGGSELVVAGPPRPAACQSAGLARMLAQVSRSELTPERMDALLEHLPILRGVAHDPAERWEGGQRLPDGSFTLPYPVYRAEVLRFFEEAAEPWWTDYAYSPDAAAAMLDDPSAVACASLDQIRSMLTYCLRGERFCDGHWESLIRSGKLTSLLERLAQLRPPDR
;
A
#
# COMPACT_ATOMS: atom_id res chain seq x y z
N MET A 1 26.90 -10.33 42.02
CA MET A 1 25.61 -10.86 42.48
C MET A 1 24.53 -9.95 41.90
N THR A 2 23.82 -10.35 40.83
CA THR A 2 22.58 -11.16 40.86
C THR A 2 21.40 -10.26 41.34
N VAL A 3 20.27 -10.02 40.67
CA VAL A 3 19.71 -10.46 39.37
C VAL A 3 18.31 -9.81 39.20
N LEU A 4 17.89 -9.60 37.95
CA LEU A 4 16.53 -9.57 37.38
C LEU A 4 15.47 -8.57 37.87
N ASN A 5 15.24 -7.58 37.00
CA ASN A 5 13.93 -7.00 36.72
C ASN A 5 13.05 -8.03 35.96
N ARG A 6 11.85 -8.35 36.47
CA ARG A 6 10.87 -9.23 35.81
C ARG A 6 9.57 -8.45 35.52
N SER A 7 9.31 -8.30 34.23
CA SER A 7 8.09 -8.73 33.54
C SER A 7 6.73 -8.34 34.14
N ARG A 8 6.04 -7.40 33.49
CA ARG A 8 4.56 -7.43 33.43
C ARG A 8 4.10 -7.55 31.98
N THR A 9 3.80 -8.78 31.63
CA THR A 9 3.09 -9.21 30.43
C THR A 9 1.66 -8.69 30.42
N ARG A 10 1.27 -8.16 29.25
CA ARG A 10 -0.10 -7.81 28.88
C ARG A 10 -0.99 -9.06 28.97
N ARG A 11 -2.18 -8.94 29.58
CA ARG A 11 -3.29 -9.86 29.33
C ARG A 11 -4.35 -9.13 28.52
N PHE A 12 -4.44 -9.53 27.26
CA PHE A 12 -5.62 -9.35 26.41
C PHE A 12 -6.75 -10.22 26.97
N SER A 13 -7.98 -9.72 26.98
CA SER A 13 -9.18 -10.54 27.14
C SER A 13 -10.24 -10.09 26.12
N PRO A 14 -11.10 -11.00 25.64
CA PRO A 14 -11.69 -10.91 24.31
C PRO A 14 -13.12 -10.35 24.30
N SER A 15 -13.39 -9.58 23.23
CA SER A 15 -14.61 -9.48 22.41
C SER A 15 -15.94 -9.93 23.02
N VAL A 16 -16.84 -8.96 23.23
CA VAL A 16 -18.28 -9.18 23.39
C VAL A 16 -18.96 -8.80 22.07
N ARG A 17 -19.55 -9.78 21.38
CA ARG A 17 -20.46 -9.58 20.25
C ARG A 17 -21.91 -9.52 20.76
N PRO A 18 -22.78 -8.67 20.20
CA PRO A 18 -24.21 -8.77 20.47
C PRO A 18 -24.89 -9.79 19.53
N ASP A 19 -25.73 -10.62 20.15
CA ASP A 19 -26.68 -11.56 19.56
C ASP A 19 -27.67 -10.87 18.61
N TYR A 20 -27.83 -11.41 17.39
CA TYR A 20 -28.96 -11.07 16.52
C TYR A 20 -29.86 -12.29 16.38
N ARG A 21 -31.05 -12.19 16.97
CA ARG A 21 -32.07 -13.23 17.08
C ARG A 21 -32.86 -13.29 15.76
N ALA A 22 -32.88 -14.48 15.15
CA ALA A 22 -33.64 -14.78 13.95
C ALA A 22 -35.16 -14.81 14.24
N GLY A 23 -35.94 -14.08 13.45
CA GLY A 23 -37.39 -14.17 13.39
C GLY A 23 -37.81 -14.91 12.11
N LEU A 24 -38.42 -16.08 12.27
CA LEU A 24 -39.12 -16.82 11.23
C LEU A 24 -40.60 -16.41 11.25
N GLY A 25 -41.14 -16.05 10.08
CA GLY A 25 -42.57 -15.82 9.87
C GLY A 25 -42.90 -16.04 8.39
N GLY A 26 -43.64 -17.12 8.11
CA GLY A 26 -44.06 -17.51 6.75
C GLY A 26 -45.31 -16.79 6.25
N GLY A 27 -45.62 -16.99 4.97
CA GLY A 27 -46.87 -16.56 4.35
C GLY A 27 -46.84 -16.73 2.84
N ALA A 28 -47.87 -17.35 2.29
CA ALA A 28 -47.88 -18.03 1.00
C ALA A 28 -48.58 -17.25 -0.14
N LYS A 29 -48.26 -17.67 -1.39
CA LYS A 29 -49.06 -17.69 -2.64
C LYS A 29 -49.61 -16.38 -3.24
N GLY A 30 -49.40 -16.24 -4.56
CA GLY A 30 -50.25 -15.45 -5.45
C GLY A 30 -49.52 -15.04 -6.73
N GLY A 31 -49.89 -15.63 -7.87
CA GLY A 31 -49.29 -15.33 -9.16
C GLY A 31 -49.83 -14.05 -9.80
N SER A 32 -48.98 -13.42 -10.62
CA SER A 32 -49.39 -12.64 -11.79
C SER A 32 -48.14 -12.35 -12.62
N GLU A 33 -48.17 -12.87 -13.84
CA GLU A 33 -47.26 -12.59 -14.93
C GLU A 33 -47.27 -11.09 -15.25
N LEU A 34 -46.11 -10.43 -15.11
CA LEU A 34 -45.87 -9.10 -15.64
C LEU A 34 -44.47 -9.09 -16.25
N VAL A 35 -44.45 -9.01 -17.58
CA VAL A 35 -43.27 -8.78 -18.40
C VAL A 35 -42.70 -7.41 -18.03
N VAL A 36 -41.63 -7.40 -17.23
CA VAL A 36 -40.85 -6.19 -16.96
C VAL A 36 -39.60 -6.25 -17.82
N ALA A 37 -39.47 -5.29 -18.73
CA ALA A 37 -38.32 -5.07 -19.57
C ALA A 37 -37.03 -5.09 -18.72
N GLY A 38 -36.08 -5.93 -19.12
CA GLY A 38 -34.78 -6.03 -18.47
C GLY A 38 -34.07 -4.66 -18.46
N PRO A 39 -33.31 -4.34 -17.39
CA PRO A 39 -32.56 -3.11 -17.34
C PRO A 39 -31.58 -3.05 -18.53
N PRO A 40 -31.32 -1.85 -19.10
CA PRO A 40 -30.30 -1.71 -20.11
C PRO A 40 -28.98 -2.21 -19.54
N ARG A 41 -28.32 -3.12 -20.28
CA ARG A 41 -26.96 -3.58 -19.99
C ARG A 41 -26.08 -2.35 -19.72
N PRO A 42 -25.32 -2.30 -18.61
CA PRO A 42 -24.38 -1.21 -18.43
C PRO A 42 -23.38 -1.23 -19.58
N ALA A 43 -23.21 -0.09 -20.23
CA ALA A 43 -22.19 0.17 -21.22
C ALA A 43 -20.79 0.10 -20.56
N ALA A 44 -20.33 -1.12 -20.29
CA ALA A 44 -18.95 -1.37 -19.88
C ALA A 44 -18.07 -1.41 -21.14
N CYS A 45 -17.77 -0.25 -21.72
CA CYS A 45 -16.84 -0.21 -22.86
C CYS A 45 -16.21 1.16 -23.14
N GLN A 46 -15.82 1.94 -22.13
CA GLN A 46 -14.95 3.12 -22.38
C GLN A 46 -13.86 3.35 -21.30
N SER A 47 -14.07 2.94 -20.05
CA SER A 47 -13.08 3.15 -18.97
C SER A 47 -11.87 2.20 -19.03
N ALA A 48 -12.05 0.97 -19.51
CA ALA A 48 -10.95 0.00 -19.63
C ALA A 48 -9.94 0.36 -20.73
N GLY A 49 -10.38 1.10 -21.76
CA GLY A 49 -9.52 1.51 -22.87
C GLY A 49 -8.50 2.58 -22.45
N LEU A 50 -8.93 3.54 -21.64
CA LEU A 50 -8.08 4.64 -21.18
C LEU A 50 -7.06 4.15 -20.14
N ALA A 51 -7.47 3.29 -19.21
CA ALA A 51 -6.56 2.62 -18.28
C ALA A 51 -5.51 1.75 -19.00
N ARG A 52 -5.92 0.99 -20.03
CA ARG A 52 -5.01 0.16 -20.83
C ARG A 52 -4.07 1.00 -21.71
N MET A 53 -4.53 2.15 -22.20
CA MET A 53 -3.71 3.10 -22.98
C MET A 53 -2.70 3.81 -22.08
N LEU A 54 -3.09 4.28 -20.89
CA LEU A 54 -2.17 4.88 -19.91
C LEU A 54 -1.15 3.85 -19.38
N ALA A 55 -1.56 2.59 -19.20
CA ALA A 55 -0.66 1.49 -18.83
C ALA A 55 0.35 1.14 -19.95
N GLN A 56 -0.06 1.21 -21.23
CA GLN A 56 0.83 1.00 -22.37
C GLN A 56 1.79 2.19 -22.61
N VAL A 57 1.33 3.42 -22.42
CA VAL A 57 2.15 4.64 -22.52
C VAL A 57 3.27 4.63 -21.48
N SER A 58 2.96 4.25 -20.24
CA SER A 58 3.93 4.23 -19.13
C SER A 58 5.02 3.16 -19.24
N ARG A 59 4.79 2.05 -19.96
CA ARG A 59 5.87 1.09 -20.27
C ARG A 59 6.89 1.64 -21.27
N SER A 60 6.48 2.54 -22.16
CA SER A 60 7.35 3.16 -23.17
C SER A 60 8.21 4.29 -22.56
N GLU A 61 7.81 4.75 -21.39
CA GLU A 61 8.47 5.82 -20.62
C GLU A 61 9.46 5.28 -19.58
N LEU A 62 9.47 3.98 -19.28
CA LEU A 62 10.44 3.41 -18.35
C LEU A 62 11.75 3.14 -19.08
N THR A 63 12.63 4.14 -19.05
CA THR A 63 13.99 4.02 -19.57
C THR A 63 14.92 3.43 -18.49
N PRO A 64 16.04 2.79 -18.89
CA PRO A 64 17.01 2.28 -17.93
C PRO A 64 17.51 3.36 -16.95
N GLU A 65 17.68 4.59 -17.41
CA GLU A 65 18.14 5.72 -16.58
C GLU A 65 17.13 6.06 -15.47
N ARG A 66 15.82 5.97 -15.76
CA ARG A 66 14.77 6.17 -14.75
C ARG A 66 14.73 5.04 -13.74
N MET A 67 14.98 3.80 -14.19
CA MET A 67 15.15 2.66 -13.29
C MET A 67 16.37 2.86 -12.39
N ASP A 68 17.49 3.31 -12.96
CA ASP A 68 18.74 3.56 -12.24
C ASP A 68 18.57 4.65 -11.19
N ALA A 69 17.87 5.75 -11.52
CA ALA A 69 17.55 6.81 -10.56
C ALA A 69 16.86 6.27 -9.31
N LEU A 70 15.85 5.39 -9.46
CA LEU A 70 15.19 4.75 -8.31
C LEU A 70 16.12 3.79 -7.56
N LEU A 71 17.00 3.09 -8.29
CA LEU A 71 17.95 2.12 -7.72
C LEU A 71 19.10 2.78 -6.95
N GLU A 72 19.46 4.03 -7.26
CA GLU A 72 20.44 4.79 -6.48
C GLU A 72 20.01 4.99 -5.02
N HIS A 73 18.70 4.96 -4.75
CA HIS A 73 18.16 5.03 -3.40
C HIS A 73 18.23 3.71 -2.63
N LEU A 74 18.48 2.57 -3.28
CA LEU A 74 18.55 1.25 -2.64
C LEU A 74 19.58 1.16 -1.50
N PRO A 75 20.86 1.59 -1.66
CA PRO A 75 21.82 1.61 -0.56
C PRO A 75 21.40 2.57 0.56
N ILE A 76 20.77 3.69 0.22
CA ILE A 76 20.30 4.69 1.17
C ILE A 76 19.18 4.10 2.05
N LEU A 77 18.16 3.48 1.42
CA LEU A 77 17.04 2.84 2.10
C LEU A 77 17.48 1.73 3.05
N ARG A 78 18.49 0.94 2.66
CA ARG A 78 19.10 -0.06 3.55
C ARG A 78 19.81 0.59 4.74
N GLY A 79 20.51 1.70 4.53
CA GLY A 79 21.18 2.45 5.60
C GLY A 79 20.20 3.03 6.62
N VAL A 80 19.06 3.56 6.17
CA VAL A 80 18.02 4.12 7.04
C VAL A 80 16.99 3.10 7.52
N ALA A 81 17.14 1.81 7.18
CA ALA A 81 16.16 0.77 7.50
C ALA A 81 15.89 0.64 9.01
N HIS A 82 16.90 0.88 9.84
CA HIS A 82 16.77 0.84 11.29
C HIS A 82 16.06 2.08 11.87
N ASP A 83 16.18 3.22 11.20
CA ASP A 83 15.69 4.51 11.69
C ASP A 83 15.24 5.45 10.54
N PRO A 84 14.10 5.17 9.89
CA PRO A 84 13.64 5.93 8.73
C PRO A 84 12.98 7.26 9.09
N ALA A 85 12.40 7.37 10.29
CA ALA A 85 11.85 8.60 10.85
C ALA A 85 12.90 9.24 11.76
N GLU A 86 13.24 10.51 11.51
CA GLU A 86 14.19 11.27 12.35
C GLU A 86 13.63 11.49 13.75
N ARG A 87 12.32 11.73 13.83
CA ARG A 87 11.58 11.89 15.09
C ARG A 87 10.09 11.68 14.87
N TRP A 88 9.37 11.44 15.96
CA TRP A 88 7.92 11.45 15.98
C TRP A 88 7.47 12.72 16.70
N GLU A 89 6.59 13.48 16.06
CA GLU A 89 5.98 14.70 16.61
C GLU A 89 4.49 14.45 16.90
N GLY A 90 3.81 15.44 17.46
CA GLY A 90 2.41 15.29 17.88
C GLY A 90 2.27 14.51 19.19
N GLY A 91 1.09 13.91 19.40
CA GLY A 91 0.76 13.17 20.63
C GLY A 91 0.53 14.03 21.89
N GLN A 92 0.74 15.35 21.77
CA GLN A 92 0.63 16.29 22.88
C GLN A 92 -0.81 16.73 23.09
N ARG A 93 -1.17 16.94 24.36
CA ARG A 93 -2.47 17.51 24.72
C ARG A 93 -2.39 19.03 24.65
N LEU A 94 -3.32 19.63 23.93
CA LEU A 94 -3.44 21.07 23.72
C LEU A 94 -4.14 21.75 24.92
N PRO A 95 -3.98 23.07 25.10
CA PRO A 95 -4.57 23.82 26.21
C PRO A 95 -6.10 23.75 26.27
N ASP A 96 -6.78 23.50 25.15
CA ASP A 96 -8.22 23.32 25.04
C ASP A 96 -8.70 21.90 25.42
N GLY A 97 -7.78 21.03 25.83
CA GLY A 97 -8.06 19.66 26.24
C GLY A 97 -8.08 18.64 25.09
N SER A 98 -7.99 19.08 23.83
CA SER A 98 -7.82 18.23 22.65
C SER A 98 -6.38 17.69 22.56
N PHE A 99 -6.10 16.77 21.63
CA PHE A 99 -4.74 16.29 21.38
C PHE A 99 -4.53 16.02 19.89
N THR A 100 -3.29 16.18 19.43
CA THR A 100 -2.86 15.77 18.09
C THR A 100 -2.45 14.30 18.11
N LEU A 101 -2.74 13.53 17.05
CA LEU A 101 -2.17 12.20 16.89
C LEU A 101 -0.65 12.30 16.61
N PRO A 102 0.16 11.33 17.07
CA PRO A 102 1.58 11.32 16.77
C PRO A 102 1.81 11.01 15.29
N TYR A 103 2.74 11.72 14.66
CA TYR A 103 3.11 11.56 13.24
C TYR A 103 4.64 11.50 13.08
N PRO A 104 5.15 10.70 12.14
CA PRO A 104 6.58 10.61 11.87
C PRO A 104 7.07 11.80 11.05
N VAL A 105 8.26 12.30 11.38
CA VAL A 105 9.04 13.22 10.56
C VAL A 105 10.14 12.41 9.88
N TYR A 106 9.99 12.20 8.58
CA TYR A 106 10.92 11.39 7.80
C TYR A 106 12.25 12.10 7.53
N ARG A 107 13.32 11.31 7.44
CA ARG A 107 14.62 11.79 6.99
C ARG A 107 14.55 12.28 5.54
N ALA A 108 15.34 13.29 5.19
CA ALA A 108 15.37 13.86 3.84
C ALA A 108 15.67 12.79 2.76
N GLU A 109 16.50 11.80 3.08
CA GLU A 109 16.79 10.64 2.23
C GLU A 109 15.55 9.86 1.82
N VAL A 110 14.65 9.64 2.78
CA VAL A 110 13.40 8.89 2.59
C VAL A 110 12.43 9.72 1.76
N LEU A 111 12.34 11.02 2.05
CA LEU A 111 11.52 11.95 1.27
C LEU A 111 11.96 12.01 -0.20
N ARG A 112 13.26 12.15 -0.47
CA ARG A 112 13.81 12.15 -1.84
C ARG A 112 13.44 10.88 -2.61
N PHE A 113 13.51 9.72 -1.97
CA PHE A 113 13.09 8.47 -2.59
C PHE A 113 11.60 8.48 -2.95
N PHE A 114 10.73 8.90 -2.04
CA PHE A 114 9.29 8.92 -2.30
C PHE A 114 8.87 10.02 -3.28
N GLU A 115 9.63 11.11 -3.38
CA GLU A 115 9.47 12.12 -4.43
C GLU A 115 9.78 11.52 -5.80
N GLU A 116 10.92 10.84 -5.97
CA GLU A 116 11.28 10.15 -7.22
C GLU A 116 10.27 9.04 -7.56
N ALA A 117 9.86 8.24 -6.57
CA ALA A 117 8.87 7.19 -6.77
C ALA A 117 7.47 7.74 -7.13
N ALA A 118 7.17 9.00 -6.77
CA ALA A 118 5.90 9.65 -7.09
C ALA A 118 5.79 10.13 -8.54
N GLU A 119 6.87 10.04 -9.32
CA GLU A 119 6.86 10.46 -10.71
C GLU A 119 5.80 9.70 -11.55
N PRO A 120 5.23 10.33 -12.59
CA PRO A 120 4.10 9.76 -13.34
C PRO A 120 4.37 8.39 -13.98
N TRP A 121 5.62 8.11 -14.36
CA TRP A 121 6.02 6.84 -14.97
C TRP A 121 6.04 5.68 -13.96
N TRP A 122 6.24 5.95 -12.67
CA TRP A 122 6.14 4.96 -11.60
C TRP A 122 4.71 4.76 -11.10
N THR A 123 3.88 5.79 -11.25
CA THR A 123 2.50 5.77 -10.78
C THR A 123 1.59 4.93 -11.68
N ASP A 124 0.85 4.00 -11.08
CA ASP A 124 -0.22 3.24 -11.71
C ASP A 124 -1.59 3.73 -11.18
N TYR A 125 -2.26 4.56 -11.95
CA TYR A 125 -3.57 5.11 -11.59
C TYR A 125 -4.70 4.06 -11.59
N ALA A 126 -4.49 2.91 -12.21
CA ALA A 126 -5.46 1.83 -12.31
C ALA A 126 -5.19 0.70 -11.30
N TYR A 127 -4.24 0.90 -10.37
CA TYR A 127 -3.88 -0.12 -9.39
C TYR A 127 -5.05 -0.49 -8.46
N SER A 128 -5.06 -1.74 -8.00
CA SER A 128 -5.94 -2.20 -6.94
C SER A 128 -5.17 -2.23 -5.62
N PRO A 129 -5.59 -1.46 -4.58
CA PRO A 129 -4.92 -1.44 -3.28
C PRO A 129 -4.85 -2.82 -2.62
N ASP A 130 -5.94 -3.58 -2.64
CA ASP A 130 -6.00 -4.90 -2.01
C ASP A 130 -5.06 -5.89 -2.70
N ALA A 131 -5.01 -5.86 -4.04
CA ALA A 131 -4.12 -6.73 -4.80
C ALA A 131 -2.64 -6.34 -4.59
N ALA A 132 -2.33 -5.04 -4.57
CA ALA A 132 -0.98 -4.55 -4.33
C ALA A 132 -0.49 -4.90 -2.91
N ALA A 133 -1.35 -4.74 -1.89
CA ALA A 133 -1.05 -5.13 -0.52
C ALA A 133 -0.78 -6.63 -0.41
N ALA A 134 -1.65 -7.47 -0.99
CA ALA A 134 -1.49 -8.91 -0.98
C ALA A 134 -0.19 -9.37 -1.68
N MET A 135 0.18 -8.74 -2.80
CA MET A 135 1.46 -9.00 -3.46
C MET A 135 2.65 -8.56 -2.61
N LEU A 136 2.56 -7.42 -1.91
CA LEU A 136 3.64 -6.93 -1.02
C LEU A 136 3.87 -7.84 0.19
N ASP A 137 2.83 -8.54 0.64
CA ASP A 137 2.88 -9.45 1.79
C ASP A 137 3.41 -10.84 1.42
N ASP A 138 3.44 -11.20 0.13
CA ASP A 138 3.99 -12.46 -0.36
C ASP A 138 5.39 -12.27 -0.99
N PRO A 139 6.47 -12.74 -0.33
CA PRO A 139 7.83 -12.65 -0.88
C PRO A 139 7.97 -13.31 -2.25
N SER A 140 7.21 -14.37 -2.53
CA SER A 140 7.25 -15.07 -3.82
C SER A 140 6.65 -14.21 -4.93
N ALA A 141 5.54 -13.52 -4.62
CA ALA A 141 4.92 -12.58 -5.54
C ALA A 141 5.87 -11.41 -5.87
N VAL A 142 6.57 -10.87 -4.87
CA VAL A 142 7.59 -9.84 -5.09
C VAL A 142 8.74 -10.36 -5.96
N ALA A 143 9.27 -11.56 -5.67
CA ALA A 143 10.38 -12.15 -6.42
C ALA A 143 10.06 -12.43 -7.90
N CYS A 144 8.79 -12.73 -8.21
CA CYS A 144 8.34 -12.99 -9.58
C CYS A 144 7.64 -11.78 -10.24
N ALA A 145 7.57 -10.63 -9.56
CA ALA A 145 6.83 -9.48 -10.04
C ALA A 145 7.34 -9.00 -11.41
N SER A 146 6.40 -8.62 -12.27
CA SER A 146 6.66 -7.87 -13.50
C SER A 146 6.79 -6.36 -13.21
N LEU A 147 7.30 -5.60 -14.18
CA LEU A 147 7.47 -4.15 -14.03
C LEU A 147 6.15 -3.43 -13.72
N ASP A 148 5.04 -3.83 -14.35
CA ASP A 148 3.72 -3.24 -14.04
C ASP A 148 3.28 -3.56 -12.61
N GLN A 149 3.50 -4.79 -12.15
CA GLN A 149 3.18 -5.16 -10.76
C GLN A 149 4.04 -4.37 -9.77
N ILE A 150 5.31 -4.13 -10.09
CA ILE A 150 6.18 -3.26 -9.29
C ILE A 150 5.62 -1.85 -9.19
N ARG A 151 5.11 -1.28 -10.29
CA ARG A 151 4.48 0.04 -10.28
C ARG A 151 3.20 0.08 -9.45
N SER A 152 2.33 -0.91 -9.57
CA SER A 152 1.14 -1.02 -8.72
C SER A 152 1.51 -1.10 -7.25
N MET A 153 2.55 -1.88 -6.91
CA MET A 153 3.09 -2.02 -5.56
C MET A 153 3.73 -0.72 -5.05
N LEU A 154 4.55 -0.03 -5.85
CA LEU A 154 5.12 1.28 -5.52
C LEU A 154 4.04 2.32 -5.28
N THR A 155 3.01 2.34 -6.14
CA THR A 155 1.86 3.26 -5.99
C THR A 155 1.11 3.01 -4.69
N TYR A 156 0.93 1.75 -4.31
CA TYR A 156 0.36 1.39 -3.01
C TYR A 156 1.22 1.93 -1.86
N CYS A 157 2.54 1.71 -1.89
CA CYS A 157 3.47 2.21 -0.88
C CYS A 157 3.40 3.73 -0.72
N LEU A 158 3.36 4.48 -1.83
CA LEU A 158 3.27 5.94 -1.84
C LEU A 158 1.97 6.45 -1.24
N ARG A 159 0.85 5.84 -1.64
CA ARG A 159 -0.48 6.33 -1.25
C ARG A 159 -0.85 5.91 0.17
N GLY A 160 -0.28 4.83 0.69
CA GLY A 160 -0.58 4.32 2.02
C GLY A 160 -0.30 5.31 3.16
N GLU A 161 0.72 6.17 3.02
CA GLU A 161 1.04 7.20 4.03
C GLU A 161 -0.09 8.20 4.21
N ARG A 162 -0.89 8.47 3.17
CA ARG A 162 -2.05 9.39 3.26
C ARG A 162 -3.18 8.84 4.13
N PHE A 163 -3.15 7.55 4.46
CA PHE A 163 -4.19 6.86 5.22
C PHE A 163 -3.71 6.39 6.60
N CYS A 164 -2.40 6.21 6.77
CA CYS A 164 -1.80 5.72 7.99
C CYS A 164 -0.41 6.34 8.15
N ASP A 165 -0.30 7.31 9.05
CA ASP A 165 0.98 7.88 9.43
C ASP A 165 1.93 6.77 9.91
N GLY A 166 3.14 6.71 9.36
CA GLY A 166 4.08 5.63 9.67
C GLY A 166 4.03 4.44 8.71
N HIS A 167 3.22 4.51 7.65
CA HIS A 167 3.16 3.47 6.62
C HIS A 167 4.52 3.30 5.93
N TRP A 168 5.16 4.40 5.52
CA TRP A 168 6.50 4.38 4.91
C TRP A 168 7.56 3.82 5.86
N GLU A 169 7.52 4.20 7.13
CA GLU A 169 8.41 3.66 8.17
C GLU A 169 8.26 2.15 8.30
N SER A 170 7.01 1.65 8.30
CA SER A 170 6.72 0.22 8.37
C SER A 170 7.30 -0.55 7.18
N LEU A 171 7.10 -0.03 5.95
CA LEU A 171 7.58 -0.66 4.71
C LEU A 171 9.11 -0.73 4.62
N ILE A 172 9.77 0.33 5.07
CA ILE A 172 11.23 0.42 5.08
C ILE A 172 11.80 -0.55 6.11
N ARG A 173 11.27 -0.55 7.35
CA ARG A 173 11.72 -1.44 8.42
C ARG A 173 11.47 -2.91 8.12
N SER A 174 10.37 -3.23 7.46
CA SER A 174 10.07 -4.61 7.07
C SER A 174 10.89 -5.09 5.87
N GLY A 175 11.66 -4.22 5.22
CA GLY A 175 12.46 -4.54 4.04
C GLY A 175 11.64 -4.76 2.76
N LYS A 176 10.31 -4.53 2.79
CA LYS A 176 9.42 -4.77 1.63
C LYS A 176 9.80 -3.86 0.46
N LEU A 177 10.10 -2.60 0.78
CA LEU A 177 10.53 -1.62 -0.22
C LEU A 177 11.90 -2.00 -0.82
N THR A 178 12.83 -2.48 0.00
CA THR A 178 14.14 -2.97 -0.46
C THR A 178 13.99 -4.17 -1.39
N SER A 179 13.19 -5.17 -1.02
CA SER A 179 12.94 -6.35 -1.87
C SER A 179 12.28 -5.99 -3.20
N LEU A 180 11.40 -4.99 -3.20
CA LEU A 180 10.78 -4.47 -4.42
C LEU A 180 11.81 -3.83 -5.37
N LEU A 181 12.73 -3.03 -4.84
CA LEU A 181 13.81 -2.42 -5.61
C LEU A 181 14.87 -3.43 -6.07
N GLU A 182 15.18 -4.43 -5.25
CA GLU A 182 16.05 -5.54 -5.67
C GLU A 182 15.44 -6.29 -6.86
N ARG A 183 14.12 -6.50 -6.84
CA ARG A 183 13.43 -7.07 -7.97
C ARG A 183 13.50 -6.15 -9.20
N LEU A 184 13.32 -4.85 -9.01
CA LEU A 184 13.46 -3.88 -10.10
C LEU A 184 14.86 -3.94 -10.73
N ALA A 185 15.91 -4.06 -9.93
CA ALA A 185 17.29 -4.21 -10.41
C ALA A 185 17.47 -5.45 -11.29
N GLN A 186 16.78 -6.56 -10.99
CA GLN A 186 16.81 -7.77 -11.83
C GLN A 186 16.09 -7.60 -13.17
N LEU A 187 15.11 -6.69 -13.24
CA LEU A 187 14.37 -6.38 -14.47
C LEU A 187 15.04 -5.30 -15.31
N ARG A 188 16.00 -4.56 -14.74
CA ARG A 188 16.77 -3.54 -15.46
C ARG A 188 17.58 -4.22 -16.57
N PRO A 189 17.41 -3.83 -17.84
CA PRO A 189 18.22 -4.38 -18.92
C PRO A 189 19.71 -4.03 -18.71
N PRO A 190 20.65 -4.94 -19.05
CA PRO A 190 22.07 -4.67 -18.91
C PRO A 190 22.51 -3.49 -19.79
N ASP A 191 23.47 -2.70 -19.32
CA ASP A 191 24.10 -1.62 -20.09
C ASP A 191 24.66 -2.22 -21.38
N ARG A 192 24.25 -1.67 -22.53
CA ARG A 192 24.74 -2.07 -23.84
C ARG A 192 25.98 -1.29 -24.23
#